data_AF-A0A5X9KK91-F1
#
_entry.id   AF-A0A5X9KK91-F1
#
_cell.length_a   1.000
_cell.length_b   1.000
_cell.length_c   1.000
_cell.angle_alpha   90.00
_cell.angle_beta   90.00
_cell.angle_gamma   90.00
#
_symmetry.space_group_name_H-M   'P 1'
#
loop_
_entity.id
_entity.type
_entity.pdbx_description
1 polymer ?
#
loop_
_entity_poly.entity_id
_entity_poly.type
_entity_poly.pdbx_seq_one_letter_code
_entity_poly.pdbx_strand_id
1 'polypeptide(L)'
;MLAEYERRKGILDTRLSELEKNGGAALAVLDAQQARLLGQQTRNDRAISEARNKLSSVTESLKTARNALTRAEQQLTQQKNTPDGKTIVSPEKFPGRSSTNHSIVVSGDPRFAGTIKITTSAVIDNRANLNYLLTHSGLDYKRNILNDRNPVVTEDVEGDKKIYNAEVAEWDKLRQRLLDARNKITSAESAVNSARNNVSARTNEQKHANDALNALLKEKENIRSQLADINQKIAEEKRKRDEINMIKDAIKLTSDFYRTIYDEFGKQASELAKELASVSQGKQIKSVDDALNAFDKFRNNLNKKYSIQDRMAISKALEAINQVHMAENFKLFSKAFGFTGKVIDRYDVAVELQKAVKTDNWRPFFVKLESLAAGRAASAVTAWTFSVMLGTPVGILGFAIIMAAVSAFVNDKFIEQVNKLIGI
;
A
#
# COMPACT_ATOMS: atom_id res chain seq x y z
N MET A 1 -30.19 -51.81 7.81
CA MET A 1 -28.88 -51.21 7.51
C MET A 1 -28.93 -50.23 6.32
N LEU A 2 -29.46 -50.61 5.15
CA LEU A 2 -29.54 -49.71 3.98
C LEU A 2 -30.36 -48.42 4.22
N ALA A 3 -31.52 -48.52 4.86
CA ALA A 3 -32.34 -47.35 5.20
C ALA A 3 -31.65 -46.36 6.17
N GLU A 4 -30.81 -46.88 7.08
CA GLU A 4 -30.05 -46.06 8.02
C GLU A 4 -28.89 -45.33 7.32
N TYR A 5 -28.29 -45.95 6.29
CA TYR A 5 -27.30 -45.30 5.44
C TYR A 5 -27.91 -44.11 4.67
N GLU A 6 -29.05 -44.30 4.00
CA GLU A 6 -29.73 -43.23 3.26
C GLU A 6 -30.18 -42.09 4.18
N ARG A 7 -30.66 -42.41 5.38
CA ARG A 7 -30.97 -41.40 6.41
C ARG A 7 -29.76 -40.55 6.76
N ARG A 8 -28.60 -41.18 7.01
CA ARG A 8 -27.35 -40.47 7.35
C ARG A 8 -26.82 -39.63 6.19
N LYS A 9 -26.96 -40.12 4.95
CA LYS A 9 -26.62 -39.36 3.74
C LYS A 9 -27.44 -38.07 3.63
N GLY A 10 -28.76 -38.12 3.86
CA GLY A 10 -29.60 -36.92 3.86
C GLY A 10 -29.18 -35.86 4.91
N ILE A 11 -28.68 -36.31 6.07
CA ILE A 11 -28.11 -35.41 7.09
C ILE A 11 -26.82 -34.74 6.56
N LEU A 12 -25.95 -35.49 5.89
CA LEU A 12 -24.72 -34.95 5.30
C LEU A 12 -25.01 -33.93 4.19
N ASP A 13 -25.98 -34.20 3.33
CA ASP A 13 -26.41 -33.27 2.27
C ASP A 13 -26.93 -31.94 2.86
N THR A 14 -27.70 -32.02 3.95
CA THR A 14 -28.19 -30.85 4.68
C THR A 14 -27.02 -30.04 5.26
N ARG A 15 -26.08 -30.71 5.94
CA ARG A 15 -24.88 -30.06 6.51
C ARG A 15 -24.01 -29.41 5.44
N LEU A 16 -23.87 -30.03 4.27
CA LEU A 16 -23.12 -29.45 3.16
C LEU A 16 -23.79 -28.16 2.66
N SER A 17 -25.11 -28.14 2.53
CA SER A 17 -25.85 -26.93 2.16
C SER A 17 -25.70 -25.80 3.19
N GLU A 18 -25.69 -26.13 4.48
CA GLU A 18 -25.42 -25.15 5.54
C GLU A 18 -24.01 -24.57 5.45
N LEU A 19 -23.00 -25.41 5.20
CA LEU A 19 -21.62 -24.97 4.99
C LEU A 19 -21.50 -24.03 3.78
N GLU A 20 -22.15 -24.35 2.66
CA GLU A 20 -22.19 -23.50 1.46
C GLU A 20 -22.82 -22.13 1.77
N LYS A 21 -23.95 -22.09 2.48
CA LYS A 21 -24.63 -20.85 2.90
C LYS A 21 -23.75 -20.00 3.81
N ASN A 22 -23.12 -20.64 4.80
CA ASN A 22 -22.27 -19.96 5.78
C ASN A 22 -21.00 -19.39 5.11
N GLY A 23 -20.36 -20.15 4.22
CA GLY A 23 -19.24 -19.66 3.41
C GLY A 23 -19.66 -18.52 2.46
N GLY A 24 -20.88 -18.62 1.91
CA GLY A 24 -21.61 -17.56 1.20
C GLY A 24 -21.60 -16.23 1.97
N ALA A 25 -22.18 -16.28 3.16
CA ALA A 25 -22.32 -15.13 4.06
C ALA A 25 -20.96 -14.57 4.52
N ALA A 26 -20.00 -15.43 4.85
CA ALA A 26 -18.67 -15.02 5.27
C ALA A 26 -17.96 -14.20 4.18
N LEU A 27 -18.02 -14.66 2.92
CA LEU A 27 -17.43 -13.93 1.79
C LEU A 27 -18.10 -12.56 1.59
N ALA A 28 -19.43 -12.49 1.67
CA ALA A 28 -20.16 -11.23 1.53
C ALA A 28 -19.79 -10.22 2.63
N VAL A 29 -19.57 -10.68 3.86
CA VAL A 29 -19.10 -9.83 4.98
C VAL A 29 -17.68 -9.30 4.69
N LEU A 30 -16.78 -10.16 4.22
CA LEU A 30 -15.41 -9.77 3.87
C LEU A 30 -15.39 -8.77 2.70
N ASP A 31 -16.17 -9.00 1.65
CA ASP A 31 -16.29 -8.08 0.50
C ASP A 31 -16.86 -6.72 0.95
N ALA A 32 -17.85 -6.71 1.84
CA ALA A 32 -18.39 -5.47 2.40
C ALA A 32 -17.36 -4.73 3.30
N GLN A 33 -16.56 -5.45 4.08
CA GLN A 33 -15.46 -4.88 4.86
C GLN A 33 -14.38 -4.28 3.95
N GLN A 34 -14.00 -4.99 2.89
CA GLN A 34 -13.06 -4.51 1.88
C GLN A 34 -13.56 -3.21 1.22
N ALA A 35 -14.84 -3.17 0.80
CA ALA A 35 -15.44 -1.99 0.20
C ALA A 35 -15.43 -0.78 1.13
N ARG A 36 -15.70 -0.97 2.43
CA ARG A 36 -15.59 0.09 3.44
C ARG A 36 -14.16 0.62 3.56
N LEU A 37 -13.17 -0.27 3.59
CA LEU A 37 -11.76 0.13 3.67
C LEU A 37 -11.27 0.85 2.40
N LEU A 38 -11.71 0.43 1.21
CA LEU A 38 -11.43 1.15 -0.03
C LEU A 38 -12.05 2.56 -0.03
N GLY A 39 -13.27 2.69 0.53
CA GLY A 39 -13.90 3.99 0.75
C GLY A 39 -13.11 4.87 1.73
N GLN A 40 -12.61 4.30 2.84
CA GLN A 40 -11.73 4.99 3.79
C GLN A 40 -10.41 5.41 3.14
N GLN A 41 -9.78 4.52 2.36
CA GLN A 41 -8.54 4.79 1.64
C GLN A 41 -8.71 6.01 0.72
N THR A 42 -9.80 6.04 -0.07
CA THR A 42 -10.08 7.14 -0.99
C THR A 42 -10.27 8.48 -0.25
N ARG A 43 -10.99 8.46 0.87
CA ARG A 43 -11.18 9.66 1.72
C ARG A 43 -9.86 10.13 2.32
N ASN A 44 -9.03 9.20 2.81
CA ASN A 44 -7.73 9.53 3.37
C ASN A 44 -6.78 10.09 2.28
N ASP A 45 -6.72 9.48 1.09
CA ASP A 45 -5.90 9.99 -0.02
C ASP A 45 -6.29 11.41 -0.45
N ARG A 46 -7.59 11.73 -0.40
CA ARG A 46 -8.08 13.10 -0.59
C ARG A 46 -7.60 14.03 0.54
N ALA A 47 -7.77 13.62 1.80
CA ALA A 47 -7.33 14.41 2.95
C ALA A 47 -5.81 14.65 2.94
N ILE A 48 -5.01 13.67 2.51
CA ILE A 48 -3.55 13.81 2.34
C ILE A 48 -3.24 14.89 1.30
N SER A 49 -3.98 14.92 0.19
CA SER A 49 -3.77 15.92 -0.86
C SER A 49 -4.10 17.33 -0.35
N GLU A 50 -5.20 17.48 0.38
CA GLU A 50 -5.58 18.74 1.02
C GLU A 50 -4.56 19.18 2.08
N ALA A 51 -4.07 18.26 2.91
CA ALA A 51 -3.04 18.52 3.92
C ALA A 51 -1.69 18.95 3.30
N ARG A 52 -1.28 18.33 2.19
CA ARG A 52 -0.09 18.74 1.43
C ARG A 52 -0.22 20.16 0.89
N ASN A 53 -1.38 20.51 0.33
CA ASN A 53 -1.64 21.86 -0.16
C ASN A 53 -1.57 22.89 0.98
N LYS A 54 -2.15 22.56 2.14
CA LYS A 54 -2.09 23.41 3.33
C LYS A 54 -0.65 23.59 3.83
N LEU A 55 0.13 22.51 3.92
CA LEU A 55 1.54 22.57 4.33
C LEU A 55 2.37 23.44 3.38
N SER A 56 2.12 23.35 2.07
CA SER A 56 2.77 24.20 1.07
C SER A 56 2.45 25.69 1.29
N SER A 57 1.17 26.03 1.45
CA SER A 57 0.70 27.41 1.71
C SER A 57 1.30 27.99 3.00
N VAL A 58 1.32 27.22 4.09
CA VAL A 58 1.91 27.63 5.37
C VAL A 58 3.42 27.81 5.24
N THR A 59 4.10 26.95 4.48
CA THR A 59 5.55 27.06 4.25
C THR A 59 5.90 28.32 3.47
N GLU A 60 5.12 28.70 2.45
CA GLU A 60 5.33 29.95 1.71
C GLU A 60 5.05 31.19 2.59
N SER A 61 4.03 31.11 3.45
CA SER A 61 3.73 32.16 4.43
C SER A 61 4.87 32.33 5.44
N LEU A 62 5.46 31.23 5.92
CA LEU A 62 6.63 31.26 6.80
C LEU A 62 7.86 31.88 6.11
N LYS A 63 8.09 31.55 4.84
CA LYS A 63 9.16 32.16 4.04
C LYS A 63 8.96 33.67 3.91
N THR A 64 7.73 34.12 3.66
CA THR A 64 7.38 35.55 3.63
C THR A 64 7.64 36.23 4.98
N ALA A 65 7.25 35.59 6.09
CA ALA A 65 7.50 36.11 7.44
C ALA A 65 9.01 36.22 7.74
N ARG A 66 9.81 35.22 7.33
CA ARG A 66 11.28 35.25 7.47
C ARG A 66 11.90 36.39 6.67
N ASN A 67 11.47 36.60 5.43
CA ASN A 67 11.93 37.71 4.61
C ASN A 67 11.59 39.07 5.25
N ALA A 68 10.40 39.21 5.85
CA ALA A 68 10.01 40.41 6.57
C ALA A 68 10.89 40.66 7.81
N LEU A 69 11.23 39.60 8.56
CA LEU A 69 12.17 39.68 9.69
C LEU A 69 13.55 40.14 9.23
N THR A 70 14.11 39.55 8.17
CA THR A 70 15.39 39.98 7.60
C THR A 70 15.40 41.45 7.22
N ARG A 71 14.33 41.94 6.57
CA ARG A 71 14.19 43.36 6.22
C ARG A 71 14.11 44.26 7.46
N ALA A 72 13.36 43.87 8.49
CA ALA A 72 13.26 44.63 9.73
C ALA A 72 14.61 44.70 10.46
N GLU A 73 15.36 43.60 10.52
CA GLU A 73 16.70 43.54 11.12
C GLU A 73 17.71 44.41 10.35
N GLN A 74 17.63 44.43 9.02
CA GLN A 74 18.42 45.33 8.17
C GLN A 74 18.10 46.80 8.45
N GLN A 75 16.81 47.16 8.55
CA GLN A 75 16.40 48.53 8.88
C GLN A 75 16.89 48.95 10.26
N LEU A 76 16.76 48.09 11.28
CA LEU A 76 17.28 48.34 12.61
C LEU A 76 18.80 48.60 12.58
N THR A 77 19.53 47.78 11.83
CA THR A 77 20.98 47.93 11.64
C THR A 77 21.32 49.26 10.96
N GLN A 78 20.55 49.67 9.94
CA GLN A 78 20.72 50.97 9.29
C GLN A 78 20.50 52.13 10.27
N GLN A 79 19.44 52.10 11.08
CA GLN A 79 19.18 53.16 12.07
C GLN A 79 20.29 53.24 13.13
N LYS A 80 20.76 52.08 13.64
CA LYS A 80 21.88 52.01 14.61
C LYS A 80 23.21 52.50 14.05
N ASN A 81 23.39 52.46 12.72
CA ASN A 81 24.63 52.88 12.06
C ASN A 81 24.67 54.35 11.61
N THR A 82 23.57 55.09 11.74
CA THR A 82 23.58 56.55 11.54
C THR A 82 24.53 57.24 12.54
N PRO A 83 25.07 58.43 12.26
CA PRO A 83 25.96 59.13 13.19
C PRO A 83 25.35 59.32 14.58
N ASP A 84 24.11 59.80 14.64
CA ASP A 84 23.37 59.98 15.89
C ASP A 84 22.94 58.62 16.48
N GLY A 85 22.58 57.64 15.65
CA GLY A 85 22.26 56.28 16.10
C GLY A 85 23.42 55.56 16.78
N LYS A 86 24.66 55.74 16.29
CA LYS A 86 25.87 55.22 16.95
C LYS A 86 26.07 55.84 18.32
N THR A 87 25.75 57.13 18.47
CA THR A 87 25.74 57.81 19.78
C THR A 87 24.70 57.19 20.71
N ILE A 88 23.48 56.92 20.22
CA ILE A 88 22.44 56.24 21.00
C ILE A 88 22.87 54.84 21.46
N VAL A 89 23.57 54.10 20.59
CA VAL A 89 24.03 52.73 20.88
C VAL A 89 25.24 52.74 21.83
N SER A 90 26.20 53.64 21.65
CA SER A 90 27.45 53.68 22.43
C SER A 90 28.05 55.09 22.45
N PRO A 91 27.58 55.98 23.35
CA PRO A 91 28.02 57.37 23.38
C PRO A 91 29.51 57.51 23.74
N GLU A 92 30.08 56.58 24.51
CA GLU A 92 31.51 56.60 24.86
C GLU A 92 32.41 56.35 23.64
N LYS A 93 31.95 55.52 22.71
CA LYS A 93 32.69 55.15 21.49
C LYS A 93 32.42 56.12 20.35
N PHE A 94 31.22 56.68 20.30
CA PHE A 94 30.79 57.62 19.27
C PHE A 94 30.09 58.82 19.93
N PRO A 95 30.85 59.83 20.37
CA PRO A 95 30.27 61.00 21.01
C PRO A 95 29.36 61.79 20.06
N GLY A 96 28.17 62.15 20.54
CA GLY A 96 27.23 63.00 19.83
C GLY A 96 27.67 64.46 19.93
N ARG A 97 27.85 65.12 18.79
CA ARG A 97 28.35 66.49 18.73
C ARG A 97 27.39 67.38 17.94
N SER A 98 27.23 68.60 18.42
CA SER A 98 26.55 69.68 17.70
C SER A 98 27.32 70.98 17.93
N SER A 99 27.45 71.80 16.89
CA SER A 99 28.05 73.12 17.02
C SER A 99 27.46 74.10 16.03
N THR A 100 27.31 75.36 16.46
CA THR A 100 26.79 76.45 15.63
C THR A 100 27.67 77.70 15.78
N ASN A 101 27.99 78.34 14.66
CA ASN A 101 28.64 79.65 14.66
C ASN A 101 27.58 80.74 14.83
N HIS A 102 27.79 81.66 15.76
CA HIS A 102 26.90 82.77 16.05
C HIS A 102 27.60 84.12 15.84
N SER A 103 26.84 85.11 15.37
CA SER A 103 27.21 86.53 15.39
C SER A 103 26.16 87.26 16.22
N ILE A 104 26.51 87.57 17.48
CA ILE A 104 25.60 88.12 18.48
C ILE A 104 25.84 89.63 18.58
N VAL A 105 24.81 90.43 18.36
CA VAL A 105 24.89 91.89 18.48
C VAL A 105 24.57 92.31 19.91
N VAL A 106 25.39 93.18 20.51
CA VAL A 106 25.21 93.81 21.82
C VAL A 106 25.09 95.33 21.62
N SER A 107 24.13 95.97 22.29
CA SER A 107 23.72 97.35 21.95
C SER A 107 23.50 98.31 23.12
N GLY A 108 23.51 97.81 24.36
CA GLY A 108 23.28 98.62 25.56
C GLY A 108 24.47 99.48 25.97
N ASP A 109 25.42 98.89 26.71
CA ASP A 109 26.57 99.61 27.25
C ASP A 109 27.61 99.89 26.15
N PRO A 110 28.02 101.16 25.92
CA PRO A 110 29.01 101.51 24.90
C PRO A 110 30.36 100.79 25.04
N ARG A 111 30.71 100.33 26.25
CA ARG A 111 31.95 99.56 26.51
C ARG A 111 31.93 98.17 25.87
N PHE A 112 30.74 97.61 25.67
CA PHE A 112 30.52 96.26 25.13
C PHE A 112 29.71 96.25 23.82
N ALA A 113 29.25 97.41 23.36
CA ALA A 113 28.51 97.56 22.12
C ALA A 113 29.33 97.09 20.91
N GLY A 114 28.82 96.09 20.20
CA GLY A 114 29.56 95.44 19.13
C GLY A 114 28.93 94.12 18.67
N THR A 115 29.71 93.33 17.93
CA THR A 115 29.31 91.98 17.48
C THR A 115 30.26 90.94 18.03
N ILE A 116 29.73 90.07 18.90
CA ILE A 116 30.46 88.94 19.45
C ILE A 116 30.35 87.76 18.47
N LYS A 117 31.49 87.26 17.99
CA LYS A 117 31.56 86.06 17.15
C LYS A 117 31.99 84.88 18.00
N ILE A 118 31.13 83.89 18.15
CA ILE A 118 31.40 82.69 18.94
C ILE A 118 30.99 81.42 18.19
N THR A 119 31.51 80.29 18.66
CA THR A 119 31.03 78.96 18.30
C THR A 119 30.50 78.32 19.56
N THR A 120 29.22 77.96 19.58
CA THR A 120 28.65 77.14 20.65
C THR A 120 28.84 75.68 20.29
N SER A 121 29.23 74.86 21.26
CA SER A 121 29.49 73.43 21.06
C SER A 121 28.89 72.61 22.19
N ALA A 122 28.22 71.51 21.84
CA ALA A 122 27.63 70.54 22.75
C ALA A 122 28.17 69.13 22.43
N VAL A 123 28.52 68.37 23.48
CA VAL A 123 29.06 67.00 23.36
C VAL A 123 28.40 66.06 24.38
N ILE A 124 27.89 64.93 23.91
CA ILE A 124 27.43 63.81 24.75
C ILE A 124 28.31 62.60 24.46
N ASP A 125 29.04 62.14 25.48
CA ASP A 125 30.03 61.07 25.37
C ASP A 125 29.87 59.98 26.43
N ASN A 126 28.79 60.00 27.21
CA ASN A 126 28.53 58.98 28.21
C ASN A 126 27.04 58.69 28.36
N ARG A 127 26.72 57.45 28.78
CA ARG A 127 25.34 56.97 28.90
C ARG A 127 24.49 57.77 29.88
N ALA A 128 25.04 58.17 31.02
CA ALA A 128 24.28 58.86 32.06
C ALA A 128 23.79 60.23 31.56
N ASN A 129 24.69 61.01 30.97
CA ASN A 129 24.39 62.33 30.42
C ASN A 129 23.47 62.25 29.20
N LEU A 130 23.67 61.24 28.33
CA LEU A 130 22.74 60.98 27.22
C LEU A 130 21.32 60.75 27.73
N ASN A 131 21.15 59.86 28.71
CA ASN A 131 19.83 59.56 29.27
C ASN A 131 19.19 60.80 29.92
N TYR A 132 19.98 61.62 30.62
CA TYR A 132 19.50 62.85 31.23
C TYR A 132 19.04 63.86 30.16
N LEU A 133 19.85 64.12 29.13
CA LEU A 133 19.52 65.06 28.06
C LEU A 133 18.26 64.63 27.29
N LEU A 134 18.08 63.33 27.06
CA LEU A 134 16.90 62.82 26.35
C LEU A 134 15.59 62.95 27.16
N THR A 135 15.66 63.08 28.48
CA THR A 135 14.48 63.20 29.36
C THR A 135 14.24 64.61 29.90
N HIS A 136 15.19 65.54 29.74
CA HIS A 136 15.12 66.92 30.23
C HIS A 136 15.37 67.94 29.10
N SER A 137 15.27 69.25 29.36
CA SER A 137 15.63 70.28 28.37
C SER A 137 17.15 70.51 28.28
N GLY A 138 17.61 71.18 27.21
CA GLY A 138 19.00 71.64 27.09
C GLY A 138 19.37 72.63 28.21
N LEU A 139 18.42 73.44 28.66
CA LEU A 139 18.59 74.33 29.82
C LEU A 139 18.82 73.53 31.11
N ASP A 140 18.01 72.51 31.35
CA ASP A 140 18.15 71.65 32.53
C ASP A 140 19.49 70.90 32.52
N TYR A 141 19.93 70.46 31.34
CA TYR A 141 21.24 69.83 31.19
C TYR A 141 22.36 70.80 31.56
N LYS A 142 22.36 72.02 31.02
CA LYS A 142 23.37 73.04 31.34
C LYS A 142 23.36 73.42 32.82
N ARG A 143 22.19 73.52 33.45
CA ARG A 143 22.06 73.88 34.88
C ARG A 143 22.40 72.77 35.86
N ASN A 144 22.06 71.52 35.54
CA ASN A 144 22.12 70.42 36.49
C ASN A 144 23.26 69.42 36.22
N ILE A 145 23.73 69.31 34.97
CA ILE A 145 24.87 68.47 34.61
C ILE A 145 26.15 69.31 34.54
N LEU A 146 26.12 70.46 33.88
CA LEU A 146 27.29 71.35 33.79
C LEU A 146 27.41 72.32 34.99
N ASN A 147 26.39 72.37 35.86
CA ASN A 147 26.29 73.30 36.99
C ASN A 147 26.34 74.79 36.59
N ASP A 148 25.99 75.12 35.35
CA ASP A 148 26.05 76.47 34.81
C ASP A 148 24.68 77.17 34.95
N ARG A 149 24.47 77.73 36.14
CA ARG A 149 23.16 78.24 36.59
C ARG A 149 22.97 79.74 36.35
N ASN A 150 24.05 80.51 36.40
CA ASN A 150 23.99 81.96 36.34
C ASN A 150 24.34 82.44 34.92
N PRO A 151 23.40 83.03 34.16
CA PRO A 151 23.64 83.49 32.79
C PRO A 151 24.47 84.78 32.70
N VAL A 152 24.94 85.34 33.82
CA VAL A 152 25.75 86.57 33.87
C VAL A 152 27.06 86.24 34.60
N VAL A 153 28.18 86.28 33.91
CA VAL A 153 29.50 85.85 34.40
C VAL A 153 30.55 86.96 34.34
N THR A 154 30.25 88.06 33.65
CA THR A 154 31.08 89.26 33.47
C THR A 154 30.26 90.54 33.64
N GLU A 155 30.91 91.70 33.43
CA GLU A 155 30.25 93.02 33.41
C GLU A 155 29.33 93.21 32.18
N ASP A 156 29.50 92.42 31.11
CA ASP A 156 28.67 92.45 29.90
C ASP A 156 27.39 91.59 30.07
N VAL A 157 26.43 92.13 30.83
CA VAL A 157 25.16 91.45 31.14
C VAL A 157 24.34 91.09 29.89
N GLU A 158 24.37 91.92 28.85
CA GLU A 158 23.59 91.68 27.61
C GLU A 158 24.27 90.62 26.74
N GLY A 159 25.59 90.70 26.57
CA GLY A 159 26.38 89.71 25.88
C GLY A 159 26.29 88.34 26.53
N ASP A 160 26.52 88.24 27.84
CA ASP A 160 26.51 86.97 28.59
C ASP A 160 25.16 86.26 28.49
N LYS A 161 24.04 86.97 28.64
CA LYS A 161 22.69 86.39 28.50
C LYS A 161 22.44 85.87 27.08
N LYS A 162 22.89 86.60 26.06
CA LYS A 162 22.71 86.19 24.65
C LYS A 162 23.59 84.97 24.31
N ILE A 163 24.82 84.92 24.84
CA ILE A 163 25.71 83.76 24.73
C ILE A 163 25.09 82.55 25.43
N TYR A 164 24.65 82.71 26.68
CA TYR A 164 24.02 81.65 27.47
C TYR A 164 22.82 81.04 26.73
N ASN A 165 21.95 81.88 26.15
CA ASN A 165 20.81 81.42 25.36
C ASN A 165 21.25 80.65 24.09
N ALA A 166 22.32 81.09 23.42
CA ALA A 166 22.87 80.39 22.27
C ALA A 166 23.45 79.01 22.65
N GLU A 167 24.10 78.89 23.81
CA GLU A 167 24.61 77.63 24.34
C GLU A 167 23.50 76.65 24.73
N VAL A 168 22.43 77.14 25.39
CA VAL A 168 21.23 76.34 25.70
C VAL A 168 20.59 75.82 24.41
N ALA A 169 20.45 76.68 23.40
CA ALA A 169 19.89 76.28 22.11
C ALA A 169 20.72 75.18 21.42
N GLU A 170 22.04 75.13 21.63
CA GLU A 170 22.88 74.07 21.08
C GLU A 170 22.62 72.72 21.74
N TRP A 171 22.41 72.70 23.06
CA TRP A 171 21.97 71.48 23.77
C TRP A 171 20.57 71.03 23.34
N ASP A 172 19.63 71.94 23.13
CA ASP A 172 18.29 71.61 22.62
C ASP A 172 18.33 71.03 21.20
N LYS A 173 19.16 71.59 20.30
CA LYS A 173 19.36 71.02 18.95
C LYS A 173 19.95 69.61 19.00
N LEU A 174 20.99 69.40 19.81
CA LEU A 174 21.61 68.09 19.96
C LEU A 174 20.61 67.09 20.55
N ARG A 175 19.85 67.51 21.56
CA ARG A 175 18.77 66.71 22.16
C ARG A 175 17.76 66.25 21.12
N GLN A 176 17.23 67.16 20.28
CA GLN A 176 16.23 66.81 19.28
C GLN A 176 16.76 65.78 18.27
N ARG A 177 17.99 65.97 17.77
CA ARG A 177 18.63 65.00 16.87
C ARG A 177 18.78 63.61 17.49
N LEU A 178 19.27 63.56 18.72
CA LEU A 178 19.44 62.29 19.45
C LEU A 178 18.09 61.66 19.82
N LEU A 179 17.08 62.46 20.15
CA LEU A 179 15.74 61.97 20.44
C LEU A 179 15.09 61.36 19.20
N ASP A 180 15.20 62.02 18.03
CA ASP A 180 14.74 61.49 16.75
C ASP A 180 15.44 60.19 16.39
N ALA A 181 16.76 60.11 16.60
CA ALA A 181 17.52 58.89 16.38
C ALA A 181 17.06 57.75 17.30
N ARG A 182 16.83 58.04 18.58
CA ARG A 182 16.28 57.06 19.54
C ARG A 182 14.91 56.57 19.11
N ASN A 183 14.01 57.48 18.73
CA ASN A 183 12.65 57.13 18.31
C ASN A 183 12.64 56.23 17.06
N LYS A 184 13.52 56.51 16.08
CA LYS A 184 13.71 55.66 14.89
C LYS A 184 14.23 54.27 15.24
N ILE A 185 15.21 54.18 16.14
CA ILE A 185 15.74 52.88 16.62
C ILE A 185 14.64 52.10 17.35
N THR A 186 13.93 52.71 18.30
CA THR A 186 12.84 52.06 19.05
C THR A 186 11.71 51.57 18.14
N SER A 187 11.35 52.34 17.12
CA SER A 187 10.35 51.94 16.13
C SER A 187 10.83 50.72 15.33
N ALA A 188 12.10 50.70 14.90
CA ALA A 188 12.69 49.57 14.19
C ALA A 188 12.81 48.31 15.08
N GLU A 189 13.15 48.45 16.37
CA GLU A 189 13.18 47.35 17.34
C GLU A 189 11.79 46.73 17.53
N SER A 190 10.75 47.57 17.60
CA SER A 190 9.36 47.11 17.68
C SER A 190 8.92 46.35 16.43
N ALA A 191 9.36 46.79 15.24
CA ALA A 191 9.11 46.10 13.98
C ALA A 191 9.81 44.72 13.93
N VAL A 192 11.07 44.63 14.39
CA VAL A 192 11.80 43.36 14.51
C VAL A 192 11.09 42.39 15.44
N ASN A 193 10.68 42.86 16.63
CA ASN A 193 9.97 42.02 17.60
C ASN A 193 8.64 41.50 17.04
N SER A 194 7.88 42.35 16.35
CA SER A 194 6.63 41.96 15.69
C SER A 194 6.86 40.92 14.59
N ALA A 195 7.88 41.11 13.75
CA ALA A 195 8.24 40.16 12.69
C ALA A 195 8.72 38.82 13.27
N ARG A 196 9.51 38.83 14.35
CA ARG A 196 9.98 37.63 15.05
C ARG A 196 8.82 36.84 15.67
N ASN A 197 7.85 37.52 16.27
CA ASN A 197 6.65 36.89 16.80
C ASN A 197 5.82 36.25 15.68
N ASN A 198 5.66 36.91 14.54
CA ASN A 198 4.97 36.35 13.37
C ASN A 198 5.70 35.12 12.81
N VAL A 199 7.04 35.13 12.71
CA VAL A 199 7.82 33.95 12.31
C VAL A 199 7.59 32.78 13.26
N SER A 200 7.53 33.04 14.57
CA SER A 200 7.27 32.02 15.59
C SER A 200 5.87 31.41 15.43
N ALA A 201 4.85 32.25 15.21
CA ALA A 201 3.48 31.80 14.94
C ALA A 201 3.40 30.92 13.67
N ARG A 202 4.00 31.36 12.56
CA ARG A 202 4.02 30.58 11.30
C ARG A 202 4.83 29.30 11.40
N THR A 203 5.86 29.26 12.23
CA THR A 203 6.62 28.02 12.51
C THR A 203 5.75 27.00 13.25
N ASN A 204 4.96 27.44 14.23
CA ASN A 204 4.02 26.57 14.92
C ASN A 204 2.92 26.05 13.99
N GLU A 205 2.36 26.91 13.13
CA GLU A 205 1.40 26.49 12.10
C GLU A 205 1.99 25.45 11.14
N GLN A 206 3.26 25.63 10.72
CA GLN A 206 3.94 24.67 9.85
C GLN A 206 4.09 23.31 10.53
N LYS A 207 4.49 23.32 11.82
CA LYS A 207 4.58 22.10 12.62
C LYS A 207 3.23 21.38 12.71
N HIS A 208 2.15 22.09 13.04
CA HIS A 208 0.82 21.51 13.11
C HIS A 208 0.33 20.94 11.76
N ALA A 209 0.61 21.63 10.65
CA ALA A 209 0.27 21.14 9.32
C ALA A 209 1.06 19.86 8.96
N ASN A 210 2.33 19.81 9.34
CA ASN A 210 3.19 18.65 9.12
C ASN A 210 2.77 17.45 9.99
N ASP A 211 2.45 17.67 11.26
CA ASP A 211 1.98 16.64 12.18
C ASP A 211 0.63 16.04 11.70
N ALA A 212 -0.28 16.90 11.22
CA ALA A 212 -1.54 16.46 10.63
C ALA A 212 -1.33 15.60 9.37
N LEU A 213 -0.40 15.97 8.49
CA LEU A 213 -0.04 15.17 7.32
C LEU A 213 0.54 13.81 7.73
N ASN A 214 1.43 13.78 8.72
CA ASN A 214 2.03 12.54 9.21
C ASN A 214 0.99 11.59 9.83
N ALA A 215 -0.01 12.12 10.54
CA ALA A 215 -1.10 11.32 11.08
C ALA A 215 -1.91 10.62 9.96
N LEU A 216 -2.22 11.35 8.88
CA LEU A 216 -2.93 10.79 7.72
C LEU A 216 -2.09 9.73 6.99
N LEU A 217 -0.78 9.94 6.87
CA LEU A 217 0.14 8.95 6.28
C LEU A 217 0.20 7.66 7.10
N LYS A 218 0.20 7.76 8.44
CA LYS A 218 0.12 6.61 9.33
C LYS A 218 -1.21 5.86 9.20
N GLU A 219 -2.31 6.60 9.10
CA GLU A 219 -3.63 5.99 8.84
C GLU A 219 -3.66 5.28 7.49
N LYS A 220 -3.01 5.83 6.46
CA LYS A 220 -2.91 5.21 5.13
C LYS A 220 -2.16 3.87 5.19
N GLU A 221 -1.08 3.80 5.96
CA GLU A 221 -0.34 2.56 6.19
C GLU A 221 -1.21 1.51 6.90
N ASN A 222 -1.96 1.91 7.93
CA ASN A 222 -2.87 1.01 8.64
C ASN A 222 -3.99 0.48 7.73
N ILE A 223 -4.64 1.34 6.93
CA ILE A 223 -5.67 0.94 5.96
C ILE A 223 -5.08 -0.05 4.95
N ARG A 224 -3.86 0.20 4.45
CA ARG A 224 -3.18 -0.70 3.50
C ARG A 224 -2.93 -2.08 4.12
N SER A 225 -2.49 -2.13 5.38
CA SER A 225 -2.28 -3.38 6.10
C SER A 225 -3.58 -4.16 6.28
N GLN A 226 -4.67 -3.47 6.66
CA GLN A 226 -5.99 -4.09 6.82
C GLN A 226 -6.56 -4.62 5.50
N LEU A 227 -6.37 -3.88 4.40
CA LEU A 227 -6.77 -4.32 3.07
C LEU A 227 -6.00 -5.57 2.63
N ALA A 228 -4.71 -5.66 2.92
CA ALA A 228 -3.91 -6.84 2.59
C ALA A 228 -4.42 -8.10 3.32
N ASP A 229 -4.71 -7.98 4.62
CA ASP A 229 -5.27 -9.08 5.43
C ASP A 229 -6.65 -9.53 4.90
N ILE A 230 -7.54 -8.59 4.60
CA ILE A 230 -8.88 -8.93 4.05
C ILE A 230 -8.78 -9.54 2.66
N ASN A 231 -7.90 -9.04 1.79
CA ASN A 231 -7.69 -9.63 0.47
C ASN A 231 -7.20 -11.08 0.56
N GLN A 232 -6.32 -11.37 1.51
CA GLN A 232 -5.87 -12.74 1.78
C GLN A 232 -7.03 -13.62 2.23
N LYS A 233 -7.84 -13.17 3.19
CA LYS A 233 -9.02 -13.92 3.68
C LYS A 233 -10.05 -14.18 2.58
N ILE A 234 -10.32 -13.19 1.72
CA ILE A 234 -11.21 -13.35 0.56
C ILE A 234 -10.65 -14.42 -0.39
N ALA A 235 -9.36 -14.38 -0.69
CA ALA A 235 -8.72 -15.35 -1.57
C ALA A 235 -8.77 -16.78 -0.99
N GLU A 236 -8.55 -16.93 0.32
CA GLU A 236 -8.64 -18.21 1.02
C GLU A 236 -10.07 -18.77 1.00
N GLU A 237 -11.08 -17.95 1.30
CA GLU A 237 -12.49 -18.40 1.27
C GLU A 237 -12.96 -18.74 -0.15
N LYS A 238 -12.51 -17.98 -1.17
CA LYS A 238 -12.77 -18.34 -2.59
C LYS A 238 -12.15 -19.68 -2.95
N ARG A 239 -10.88 -19.92 -2.59
CA ARG A 239 -10.21 -21.20 -2.85
C ARG A 239 -10.93 -22.38 -2.19
N LYS A 240 -11.34 -22.25 -0.93
CA LYS A 240 -12.11 -23.29 -0.23
C LYS A 240 -13.43 -23.59 -0.95
N ARG A 241 -14.15 -22.54 -1.37
CA ARG A 241 -15.42 -22.70 -2.09
C ARG A 241 -15.22 -23.35 -3.46
N ASP A 242 -14.23 -22.91 -4.22
CA ASP A 242 -13.90 -23.48 -5.53
C ASP A 242 -13.51 -24.95 -5.40
N GLU A 243 -12.78 -25.31 -4.35
CA GLU A 243 -12.43 -26.70 -4.05
C GLU A 243 -13.67 -27.55 -3.71
N ILE A 244 -14.59 -27.05 -2.88
CA ILE A 244 -15.86 -27.73 -2.58
C ILE A 244 -16.67 -27.95 -3.87
N ASN A 245 -16.81 -26.90 -4.69
CA ASN A 245 -17.54 -26.98 -5.96
C ASN A 245 -16.91 -28.00 -6.91
N MET A 246 -15.58 -27.99 -7.05
CA MET A 246 -14.87 -28.97 -7.87
C MET A 246 -15.06 -30.41 -7.38
N ILE A 247 -15.08 -30.64 -6.06
CA ILE A 247 -15.35 -31.96 -5.49
C ILE A 247 -16.80 -32.39 -5.80
N LYS A 248 -17.77 -31.47 -5.66
CA LYS A 248 -19.17 -31.72 -5.98
C LYS A 248 -19.38 -32.07 -7.45
N ASP A 249 -18.77 -31.31 -8.35
CA ASP A 249 -18.82 -31.56 -9.79
C ASP A 249 -18.15 -32.90 -10.14
N ALA A 250 -17.03 -33.23 -9.50
CA ALA A 250 -16.35 -34.51 -9.65
C ALA A 250 -17.22 -35.70 -9.20
N ILE A 251 -17.88 -35.60 -8.05
CA ILE A 251 -18.80 -36.63 -7.54
C ILE A 251 -20.01 -36.77 -8.49
N LYS A 252 -20.58 -35.65 -8.94
CA LYS A 252 -21.71 -35.65 -9.87
C LYS A 252 -21.35 -36.30 -11.20
N LEU A 253 -20.23 -35.90 -11.81
CA LEU A 253 -19.72 -36.49 -13.05
C LEU A 253 -19.55 -38.01 -12.91
N THR A 254 -18.99 -38.45 -11.78
CA THR A 254 -18.78 -39.88 -11.50
C THR A 254 -20.11 -40.63 -11.36
N SER A 255 -21.09 -40.04 -10.68
CA SER A 255 -22.44 -40.60 -10.59
C SER A 255 -23.13 -40.66 -11.95
N ASP A 256 -23.04 -39.60 -12.75
CA ASP A 256 -23.61 -39.53 -14.09
C ASP A 256 -22.95 -40.55 -15.02
N PHE A 257 -21.63 -40.72 -14.96
CA PHE A 257 -20.89 -41.76 -15.68
C PHE A 257 -21.43 -43.15 -15.36
N TYR A 258 -21.61 -43.50 -14.08
CA TYR A 258 -22.16 -44.81 -13.71
C TYR A 258 -23.58 -45.03 -14.22
N ARG A 259 -24.39 -43.97 -14.30
CA ARG A 259 -25.73 -44.02 -14.87
C ARG A 259 -25.67 -44.21 -16.39
N THR A 260 -24.81 -43.48 -17.11
CA THR A 260 -24.60 -43.69 -18.54
C THR A 260 -24.20 -45.13 -18.85
N ILE A 261 -23.26 -45.71 -18.10
CA ILE A 261 -22.88 -47.13 -18.26
C ILE A 261 -24.06 -48.07 -17.96
N TYR A 262 -24.90 -47.75 -16.98
CA TYR A 262 -26.10 -48.53 -16.69
C TYR A 262 -27.09 -48.50 -17.86
N ASP A 263 -27.35 -47.31 -18.41
CA ASP A 263 -28.32 -47.10 -19.47
C ASP A 263 -27.85 -47.73 -20.79
N GLU A 264 -26.55 -47.66 -21.09
CA GLU A 264 -25.98 -48.21 -22.33
C GLU A 264 -25.67 -49.71 -22.26
N PHE A 265 -25.14 -50.20 -21.13
CA PHE A 265 -24.54 -51.53 -21.00
C PHE A 265 -25.16 -52.39 -19.90
N GLY A 266 -26.13 -51.86 -19.16
CA GLY A 266 -26.86 -52.57 -18.14
C GLY A 266 -26.17 -52.60 -16.77
N LYS A 267 -26.87 -53.20 -15.81
CA LYS A 267 -26.51 -53.21 -14.38
C LYS A 267 -25.10 -53.74 -14.10
N GLN A 268 -24.72 -54.86 -14.72
CA GLN A 268 -23.44 -55.52 -14.46
C GLN A 268 -22.24 -54.64 -14.86
N ALA A 269 -22.33 -53.92 -15.98
CA ALA A 269 -21.27 -53.01 -16.42
C ALA A 269 -21.11 -51.83 -15.45
N SER A 270 -22.23 -51.27 -14.97
CA SER A 270 -22.23 -50.16 -14.01
C SER A 270 -21.66 -50.59 -12.65
N GLU A 271 -22.02 -51.79 -12.16
CA GLU A 271 -21.49 -52.36 -10.92
C GLU A 271 -19.98 -52.63 -11.03
N LEU A 272 -19.52 -53.20 -12.14
CA LEU A 272 -18.09 -53.40 -12.40
C LEU A 272 -17.32 -52.07 -12.35
N ALA A 273 -17.82 -51.02 -12.98
CA ALA A 273 -17.19 -49.70 -12.95
C ALA A 273 -17.13 -49.14 -11.52
N LYS A 274 -18.21 -49.25 -10.74
CA LYS A 274 -18.25 -48.82 -9.33
C LYS A 274 -17.25 -49.57 -8.47
N GLU A 275 -17.20 -50.90 -8.61
CA GLU A 275 -16.28 -51.74 -7.85
C GLU A 275 -14.82 -51.46 -8.19
N LEU A 276 -14.50 -51.31 -9.49
CA LEU A 276 -13.16 -50.96 -9.93
C LEU A 276 -12.71 -49.62 -9.32
N ALA A 277 -13.56 -48.59 -9.38
CA ALA A 277 -13.28 -47.30 -8.78
C ALA A 277 -13.04 -47.40 -7.27
N SER A 278 -13.93 -48.07 -6.54
CA SER A 278 -13.79 -48.29 -5.09
C SER A 278 -12.49 -49.02 -4.74
N VAL A 279 -12.17 -50.10 -5.45
CA VAL A 279 -10.96 -50.90 -5.21
C VAL A 279 -9.68 -50.16 -5.60
N SER A 280 -9.74 -49.27 -6.59
CA SER A 280 -8.59 -48.47 -7.02
C SER A 280 -8.15 -47.43 -6.00
N GLN A 281 -9.07 -46.96 -5.14
CA GLN A 281 -8.78 -45.96 -4.13
C GLN A 281 -7.80 -46.50 -3.09
N GLY A 282 -6.66 -45.82 -2.94
CA GLY A 282 -5.61 -46.19 -1.99
C GLY A 282 -4.76 -47.41 -2.39
N LYS A 283 -4.97 -47.99 -3.58
CA LYS A 283 -4.14 -49.09 -4.08
C LYS A 283 -3.08 -48.64 -5.06
N GLN A 284 -2.03 -49.45 -5.17
CA GLN A 284 -1.04 -49.33 -6.22
C GLN A 284 -1.36 -50.27 -7.39
N ILE A 285 -0.98 -49.87 -8.60
CA ILE A 285 -1.04 -50.73 -9.77
C ILE A 285 -0.02 -51.87 -9.68
N LYS A 286 -0.42 -53.03 -10.20
CA LYS A 286 0.46 -54.19 -10.39
C LYS A 286 1.59 -53.89 -11.38
N SER A 287 2.58 -54.76 -11.45
CA SER A 287 3.64 -54.67 -12.45
C SER A 287 3.07 -54.85 -13.87
N VAL A 288 3.75 -54.28 -14.87
CA VAL A 288 3.37 -54.46 -16.28
C VAL A 288 3.29 -55.94 -16.66
N ASP A 289 4.23 -56.76 -16.20
CA ASP A 289 4.29 -58.17 -16.57
C ASP A 289 3.15 -58.98 -15.90
N ASP A 290 2.81 -58.71 -14.63
CA ASP A 290 1.66 -59.33 -13.96
C ASP A 290 0.34 -58.94 -14.63
N ALA A 291 0.22 -57.68 -15.01
CA ALA A 291 -0.96 -57.15 -15.67
C ALA A 291 -1.13 -57.73 -17.08
N LEU A 292 -0.04 -57.87 -17.86
CA LEU A 292 -0.07 -58.55 -19.16
C LEU A 292 -0.47 -60.02 -19.02
N ASN A 293 0.11 -60.75 -18.06
CA ASN A 293 -0.24 -62.16 -17.80
C ASN A 293 -1.72 -62.34 -17.44
N ALA A 294 -2.28 -61.43 -16.65
CA ALA A 294 -3.70 -61.45 -16.30
C ALA A 294 -4.58 -61.11 -17.52
N PHE A 295 -4.21 -60.09 -18.29
CA PHE A 295 -4.95 -59.68 -19.49
C PHE A 295 -4.91 -60.71 -20.62
N ASP A 296 -3.81 -61.45 -20.78
CA ASP A 296 -3.69 -62.49 -21.81
C ASP A 296 -4.75 -63.59 -21.68
N LYS A 297 -5.18 -63.91 -20.46
CA LYS A 297 -6.28 -64.86 -20.22
C LYS A 297 -7.60 -64.38 -20.84
N PHE A 298 -7.90 -63.09 -20.68
CA PHE A 298 -9.05 -62.44 -21.32
C PHE A 298 -8.90 -62.41 -22.84
N ARG A 299 -7.75 -61.92 -23.31
CA ARG A 299 -7.43 -61.75 -24.74
C ARG A 299 -7.57 -63.06 -25.53
N ASN A 300 -7.09 -64.16 -24.97
CA ASN A 300 -7.15 -65.48 -25.62
C ASN A 300 -8.59 -65.99 -25.79
N ASN A 301 -9.50 -65.66 -24.87
CA ASN A 301 -10.92 -66.02 -24.98
C ASN A 301 -11.65 -65.07 -25.93
N LEU A 302 -11.34 -63.77 -25.85
CA LEU A 302 -11.90 -62.75 -26.72
C LEU A 302 -11.63 -63.03 -28.20
N ASN A 303 -10.36 -63.32 -28.55
CA ASN A 303 -9.92 -63.56 -29.92
C ASN A 303 -10.52 -64.83 -30.55
N LYS A 304 -11.09 -65.75 -29.77
CA LYS A 304 -11.81 -66.93 -30.28
C LYS A 304 -13.23 -66.62 -30.71
N LYS A 305 -13.86 -65.58 -30.15
CA LYS A 305 -15.29 -65.27 -30.34
C LYS A 305 -15.54 -64.02 -31.18
N TYR A 306 -14.62 -63.05 -31.17
CA TYR A 306 -14.80 -61.76 -31.84
C TYR A 306 -13.83 -61.57 -33.01
N SER A 307 -14.31 -60.87 -34.04
CA SER A 307 -13.57 -60.72 -35.29
C SER A 307 -12.54 -59.58 -35.24
N ILE A 308 -11.64 -59.57 -36.22
CA ILE A 308 -10.73 -58.43 -36.44
C ILE A 308 -11.52 -57.15 -36.76
N GLN A 309 -12.67 -57.26 -37.44
CA GLN A 309 -13.50 -56.10 -37.80
C GLN A 309 -14.06 -55.40 -36.55
N ASP A 310 -14.47 -56.16 -35.54
CA ASP A 310 -14.97 -55.61 -34.28
C ASP A 310 -13.86 -54.79 -33.56
N ARG A 311 -12.63 -55.30 -33.56
CA ARG A 311 -11.46 -54.58 -33.01
C ARG A 311 -11.13 -53.32 -33.81
N MET A 312 -11.25 -53.37 -35.14
CA MET A 312 -11.05 -52.18 -35.98
C MET A 312 -12.10 -51.10 -35.73
N ALA A 313 -13.37 -51.47 -35.50
CA ALA A 313 -14.43 -50.52 -35.15
C ALA A 313 -14.14 -49.82 -33.82
N ILE A 314 -13.67 -50.55 -32.81
CA ILE A 314 -13.27 -49.98 -31.52
C ILE A 314 -12.06 -49.05 -31.68
N SER A 315 -11.03 -49.48 -32.43
CA SER A 315 -9.90 -48.61 -32.75
C SER A 315 -10.34 -47.33 -33.45
N LYS A 316 -11.34 -47.38 -34.33
CA LYS A 316 -11.87 -46.20 -35.02
C LYS A 316 -12.65 -45.29 -34.07
N ALA A 317 -13.40 -45.85 -33.14
CA ALA A 317 -14.10 -45.09 -32.10
C ALA A 317 -13.10 -44.34 -31.19
N LEU A 318 -11.97 -44.97 -30.83
CA LEU A 318 -10.92 -44.34 -30.03
C LEU A 318 -10.22 -43.16 -30.74
N GLU A 319 -10.23 -43.11 -32.07
CA GLU A 319 -9.72 -41.93 -32.83
C GLU A 319 -10.57 -40.68 -32.58
N ALA A 320 -11.84 -40.84 -32.18
CA ALA A 320 -12.75 -39.73 -31.91
C ALA A 320 -12.56 -39.10 -30.52
N ILE A 321 -11.60 -39.57 -29.71
CA ILE A 321 -11.34 -39.03 -28.38
C ILE A 321 -10.92 -37.56 -28.50
N ASN A 322 -11.71 -36.68 -27.87
CA ASN A 322 -11.36 -35.29 -27.72
C ASN A 322 -10.38 -35.13 -26.55
N GLN A 323 -9.15 -34.72 -26.87
CA GLN A 323 -8.08 -34.55 -25.89
C GLN A 323 -8.43 -33.56 -24.76
N VAL A 324 -9.12 -32.46 -25.08
CA VAL A 324 -9.48 -31.41 -24.10
C VAL A 324 -10.52 -31.95 -23.12
N HIS A 325 -11.63 -32.52 -23.63
CA HIS A 325 -12.67 -33.09 -22.78
C HIS A 325 -12.15 -34.27 -21.94
N MET A 326 -11.31 -35.13 -22.51
CA MET A 326 -10.68 -36.21 -21.75
C MET A 326 -9.82 -35.66 -20.60
N ALA A 327 -9.03 -34.61 -20.84
CA ALA A 327 -8.20 -34.00 -19.80
C ALA A 327 -9.03 -33.34 -18.69
N GLU A 328 -10.14 -32.69 -19.04
CA GLU A 328 -11.11 -32.11 -18.09
C GLU A 328 -11.80 -33.19 -17.26
N ASN A 329 -12.32 -34.23 -17.91
CA ASN A 329 -12.95 -35.37 -17.27
C ASN A 329 -11.98 -36.10 -16.34
N PHE A 330 -10.74 -36.33 -16.80
CA PHE A 330 -9.69 -36.94 -15.98
C PHE A 330 -9.42 -36.15 -14.70
N LYS A 331 -9.37 -34.82 -14.78
CA LYS A 331 -9.17 -33.95 -13.61
C LYS A 331 -10.30 -34.14 -12.58
N LEU A 332 -11.54 -34.22 -13.04
CA LEU A 332 -12.71 -34.43 -12.19
C LEU A 332 -12.75 -35.84 -11.62
N PHE A 333 -12.60 -36.90 -12.42
CA PHE A 333 -12.53 -38.29 -11.93
C PHE A 333 -11.37 -38.49 -10.94
N SER A 334 -10.20 -37.91 -11.22
CA SER A 334 -9.06 -37.94 -10.29
C SER A 334 -9.42 -37.34 -8.93
N LYS A 335 -10.10 -36.18 -8.92
CA LYS A 335 -10.56 -35.52 -7.69
C LYS A 335 -11.59 -36.40 -6.96
N ALA A 336 -12.53 -37.02 -7.68
CA ALA A 336 -13.52 -37.94 -7.10
C ALA A 336 -12.87 -39.18 -6.46
N PHE A 337 -11.76 -39.67 -7.02
CA PHE A 337 -11.04 -40.84 -6.52
C PHE A 337 -9.89 -40.50 -5.56
N GLY A 338 -9.79 -39.25 -5.12
CA GLY A 338 -8.78 -38.81 -4.16
C GLY A 338 -7.35 -38.75 -4.71
N PHE A 339 -7.17 -38.75 -6.04
CA PHE A 339 -5.87 -38.60 -6.67
C PHE A 339 -5.54 -37.12 -6.94
N THR A 340 -4.41 -36.65 -6.43
CA THR A 340 -3.96 -35.25 -6.52
C THR A 340 -2.65 -35.07 -7.30
N GLY A 341 -2.11 -36.14 -7.89
CA GLY A 341 -0.85 -36.11 -8.64
C GLY A 341 -0.94 -35.36 -9.97
N LYS A 342 0.18 -34.78 -10.40
CA LYS A 342 0.31 -34.19 -11.75
C LYS A 342 0.62 -35.29 -12.76
N VAL A 343 -0.11 -35.30 -13.89
CA VAL A 343 0.07 -36.26 -14.97
C VAL A 343 0.18 -35.51 -16.29
N ILE A 344 1.19 -35.82 -17.10
CA ILE A 344 1.59 -35.08 -18.31
C ILE A 344 1.17 -35.81 -19.60
N ASP A 345 1.29 -37.15 -19.66
CA ASP A 345 1.17 -37.91 -20.93
C ASP A 345 -0.18 -38.63 -21.14
N ARG A 346 -1.31 -37.95 -20.86
CA ARG A 346 -2.62 -38.63 -20.78
C ARG A 346 -3.17 -39.10 -22.13
N TYR A 347 -2.94 -38.33 -23.20
CA TYR A 347 -3.47 -38.60 -24.54
C TYR A 347 -2.68 -39.69 -25.25
N ASP A 348 -1.37 -39.72 -25.09
CA ASP A 348 -0.51 -40.76 -25.67
C ASP A 348 -0.92 -42.17 -25.21
N VAL A 349 -1.40 -42.33 -23.97
CA VAL A 349 -1.93 -43.60 -23.47
C VAL A 349 -3.14 -44.05 -24.30
N ALA A 350 -3.99 -43.11 -24.72
CA ALA A 350 -5.15 -43.42 -25.56
C ALA A 350 -4.73 -43.80 -27.00
N VAL A 351 -3.68 -43.17 -27.51
CA VAL A 351 -3.05 -43.54 -28.79
C VAL A 351 -2.46 -44.95 -28.72
N GLU A 352 -1.76 -45.29 -27.64
CA GLU A 352 -1.23 -46.66 -27.47
C GLU A 352 -2.35 -47.68 -27.24
N LEU A 353 -3.47 -47.30 -26.59
CA LEU A 353 -4.66 -48.15 -26.51
C LEU A 353 -5.23 -48.44 -27.90
N GLN A 354 -5.39 -47.41 -28.73
CA GLN A 354 -5.85 -47.55 -30.12
C GLN A 354 -4.95 -48.51 -30.91
N LYS A 355 -3.63 -48.34 -30.83
CA LYS A 355 -2.65 -49.23 -31.47
C LYS A 355 -2.76 -50.66 -30.94
N ALA A 356 -2.88 -50.84 -29.62
CA ALA A 356 -2.98 -52.15 -29.00
C ALA A 356 -4.25 -52.90 -29.46
N VAL A 357 -5.40 -52.21 -29.51
CA VAL A 357 -6.66 -52.79 -30.03
C VAL A 357 -6.52 -53.18 -31.51
N LYS A 358 -5.85 -52.36 -32.33
CA LYS A 358 -5.68 -52.60 -33.77
C LYS A 358 -4.68 -53.71 -34.10
N THR A 359 -3.55 -53.76 -33.38
CA THR A 359 -2.38 -54.61 -33.70
C THR A 359 -2.25 -55.84 -32.81
N ASP A 360 -3.06 -55.92 -31.76
CA ASP A 360 -3.00 -56.94 -30.71
C ASP A 360 -1.67 -56.98 -29.93
N ASN A 361 -0.89 -55.89 -29.99
CA ASN A 361 0.33 -55.69 -29.22
C ASN A 361 0.07 -54.78 -28.02
N TRP A 362 -0.11 -55.39 -26.84
CA TRP A 362 -0.54 -54.68 -25.63
C TRP A 362 0.61 -54.14 -24.77
N ARG A 363 1.82 -54.67 -24.88
CA ARG A 363 2.94 -54.27 -24.00
C ARG A 363 3.22 -52.76 -24.02
N PRO A 364 3.27 -52.07 -25.18
CA PRO A 364 3.47 -50.61 -25.22
C PRO A 364 2.39 -49.84 -24.46
N PHE A 365 1.12 -50.25 -24.61
CA PHE A 365 0.00 -49.66 -23.88
C PHE A 365 0.16 -49.83 -22.37
N PHE A 366 0.48 -51.03 -21.89
CA PHE A 366 0.65 -51.27 -20.46
C PHE A 366 1.80 -50.44 -19.88
N VAL A 367 2.95 -50.39 -20.56
CA VAL A 367 4.10 -49.54 -20.15
C VAL A 367 3.71 -48.06 -20.08
N LYS A 368 3.01 -47.55 -21.09
CA LYS A 368 2.58 -46.14 -21.10
C LYS A 368 1.51 -45.87 -20.04
N LEU A 369 0.59 -46.80 -19.78
CA LEU A 369 -0.40 -46.67 -18.72
C LEU A 369 0.23 -46.70 -17.32
N GLU A 370 1.29 -47.48 -17.10
CA GLU A 370 2.07 -47.44 -15.85
C GLU A 370 2.69 -46.06 -15.63
N SER A 371 3.21 -45.43 -16.70
CA SER A 371 3.80 -44.07 -16.63
C SER A 371 2.79 -42.98 -16.22
N LEU A 372 1.50 -43.20 -16.48
CA LEU A 372 0.42 -42.28 -16.10
C LEU A 372 0.16 -42.29 -14.58
N ALA A 373 0.39 -43.42 -13.93
CA ALA A 373 0.13 -43.59 -12.51
C ALA A 373 1.25 -42.97 -11.66
N ALA A 374 1.26 -41.64 -11.49
CA ALA A 374 2.21 -40.98 -10.60
C ALA A 374 2.13 -41.60 -9.19
N GLY A 375 3.25 -42.09 -8.66
CA GLY A 375 3.29 -42.84 -7.39
C GLY A 375 2.65 -44.24 -7.46
N ARG A 376 2.49 -44.79 -8.68
CA ARG A 376 1.81 -46.05 -8.99
C ARG A 376 0.34 -46.10 -8.54
N ALA A 377 -0.34 -44.96 -8.37
CA ALA A 377 -1.71 -44.93 -7.87
C ALA A 377 -2.72 -45.58 -8.85
N ALA A 378 -3.43 -46.62 -8.41
CA ALA A 378 -4.46 -47.29 -9.21
C ALA A 378 -5.65 -46.36 -9.54
N SER A 379 -5.99 -45.43 -8.64
CA SER A 379 -7.02 -44.42 -8.85
C SER A 379 -6.73 -43.49 -10.04
N ALA A 380 -5.46 -43.23 -10.36
CA ALA A 380 -5.07 -42.47 -11.54
C ALA A 380 -5.39 -43.24 -12.83
N VAL A 381 -5.09 -44.53 -12.86
CA VAL A 381 -5.40 -45.39 -14.00
C VAL A 381 -6.91 -45.48 -14.19
N THR A 382 -7.68 -45.70 -13.12
CA THR A 382 -9.14 -45.76 -13.21
C THR A 382 -9.77 -44.44 -13.63
N ALA A 383 -9.26 -43.30 -13.14
CA ALA A 383 -9.70 -41.97 -13.58
C ALA A 383 -9.44 -41.75 -15.08
N TRP A 384 -8.28 -42.21 -15.58
CA TRP A 384 -7.97 -42.17 -17.00
C TRP A 384 -8.93 -43.02 -17.81
N THR A 385 -9.22 -44.24 -17.36
CA THR A 385 -10.17 -45.12 -18.05
C THR A 385 -11.54 -44.48 -18.19
N PHE A 386 -12.06 -43.88 -17.11
CA PHE A 386 -13.38 -43.25 -17.14
C PHE A 386 -13.38 -42.01 -18.02
N SER A 387 -12.27 -41.26 -18.05
CA SER A 387 -12.13 -40.11 -18.95
C SER A 387 -12.11 -40.48 -20.43
N VAL A 388 -11.56 -41.65 -20.78
CA VAL A 388 -11.57 -42.18 -22.14
C VAL A 388 -12.94 -42.70 -22.52
N MET A 389 -13.63 -43.40 -21.61
CA MET A 389 -14.93 -43.99 -21.89
C MET A 389 -16.05 -42.94 -21.95
N LEU A 390 -15.96 -41.88 -21.16
CA LEU A 390 -16.97 -40.83 -21.14
C LEU A 390 -16.97 -40.02 -22.46
N GLY A 391 -17.99 -40.22 -23.29
CA GLY A 391 -18.17 -39.53 -24.56
C GLY A 391 -17.56 -40.25 -25.77
N THR A 392 -16.96 -41.42 -25.59
CA THR A 392 -16.42 -42.22 -26.71
C THR A 392 -17.33 -43.42 -26.98
N PRO A 393 -17.92 -43.56 -28.18
CA PRO A 393 -18.88 -44.61 -28.49
C PRO A 393 -18.20 -45.95 -28.80
N VAL A 394 -17.47 -46.51 -27.83
CA VAL A 394 -16.70 -47.77 -27.98
C VAL A 394 -17.57 -49.04 -27.98
N GLY A 395 -18.83 -48.92 -27.58
CA GLY A 395 -19.78 -50.04 -27.45
C GLY A 395 -19.40 -51.04 -26.34
N ILE A 396 -20.26 -52.03 -26.10
CA ILE A 396 -20.09 -53.01 -25.01
C ILE A 396 -18.79 -53.81 -25.12
N LEU A 397 -18.36 -54.13 -26.34
CA LEU A 397 -17.13 -54.88 -26.58
C LEU A 397 -15.89 -54.00 -26.29
N GLY A 398 -15.89 -52.75 -26.72
CA GLY A 398 -14.81 -51.81 -26.41
C GLY A 398 -14.74 -51.49 -24.93
N PHE A 399 -15.89 -51.30 -24.27
CA PHE A 399 -15.98 -51.19 -22.81
C PHE A 399 -15.33 -52.40 -22.12
N ALA A 400 -15.68 -53.62 -22.52
CA ALA A 400 -15.12 -54.83 -21.93
C ALA A 400 -13.60 -54.94 -22.12
N ILE A 401 -13.08 -54.68 -23.33
CA ILE A 401 -11.63 -54.71 -23.59
C ILE A 401 -10.87 -53.71 -22.71
N ILE A 402 -11.35 -52.47 -22.64
CA ILE A 402 -10.72 -51.40 -21.86
C ILE A 402 -10.78 -51.74 -20.36
N MET A 403 -11.95 -52.20 -19.88
CA MET A 403 -12.13 -52.59 -18.48
C MET A 403 -11.28 -53.81 -18.10
N ALA A 404 -11.12 -54.81 -18.98
CA ALA A 404 -10.23 -55.94 -18.74
C ALA A 404 -8.76 -55.49 -18.64
N ALA A 405 -8.31 -54.62 -19.55
CA ALA A 405 -6.92 -54.15 -19.56
C ALA A 405 -6.57 -53.36 -18.29
N VAL A 406 -7.48 -52.51 -17.84
CA VAL A 406 -7.31 -51.72 -16.61
C VAL A 406 -7.47 -52.58 -15.36
N SER A 407 -8.44 -53.50 -15.35
CA SER A 407 -8.61 -54.48 -14.27
C SER A 407 -7.35 -55.31 -14.07
N ALA A 408 -6.68 -55.71 -15.14
CA ALA A 408 -5.43 -56.45 -15.04
C ALA A 408 -4.33 -55.68 -14.27
N PHE A 409 -4.31 -54.35 -14.36
CA PHE A 409 -3.43 -53.48 -13.57
C PHE A 409 -3.89 -53.27 -12.12
N VAL A 410 -5.20 -53.23 -11.87
CA VAL A 410 -5.76 -52.87 -10.56
C VAL A 410 -6.04 -54.10 -9.70
N ASN A 411 -6.82 -55.04 -10.23
CA ASN A 411 -7.22 -56.28 -9.59
C ASN A 411 -7.78 -57.27 -10.62
N ASP A 412 -7.09 -58.39 -10.80
CA ASP A 412 -7.39 -59.44 -11.78
C ASP A 412 -8.72 -60.16 -11.54
N LYS A 413 -9.28 -60.08 -10.32
CA LYS A 413 -10.63 -60.61 -10.01
C LYS A 413 -11.73 -60.03 -10.91
N PHE A 414 -11.54 -58.82 -11.41
CA PHE A 414 -12.51 -58.17 -12.30
C PHE A 414 -12.50 -58.74 -13.72
N ILE A 415 -11.43 -59.43 -14.14
CA ILE A 415 -11.34 -60.01 -15.49
C ILE A 415 -12.43 -61.06 -15.71
N GLU A 416 -12.73 -61.88 -14.71
CA GLU A 416 -13.82 -62.86 -14.77
C GLU A 416 -15.20 -62.20 -14.88
N GLN A 417 -15.40 -61.07 -14.19
CA GLN A 417 -16.64 -60.30 -14.30
C GLN A 417 -16.79 -59.69 -15.71
N VAL A 418 -15.69 -59.21 -16.29
CA VAL A 418 -15.68 -58.69 -17.67
C VAL A 418 -15.96 -59.80 -18.69
N ASN A 419 -15.37 -60.99 -18.53
CA ASN A 419 -15.64 -62.15 -19.39
C ASN A 419 -17.14 -62.48 -19.43
N LYS A 420 -17.78 -62.52 -18.26
CA LYS A 420 -19.23 -62.78 -18.13
C LYS A 420 -20.07 -61.71 -18.83
N LEU A 421 -19.65 -60.45 -18.82
CA LEU A 421 -20.36 -59.33 -19.45
C LEU A 421 -20.56 -59.55 -20.96
N ILE A 422 -19.59 -60.17 -21.64
CA ILE A 422 -19.61 -60.44 -23.09
C ILE A 422 -19.77 -61.94 -23.42
N GLY A 423 -20.01 -62.76 -22.40
CA GLY A 423 -20.30 -64.19 -22.51
C GLY A 423 -19.15 -65.03 -23.07
N ILE A 424 -17.91 -64.80 -22.63
CA ILE A 424 -16.71 -65.60 -22.99
C ILE A 424 -16.09 -66.32 -21.81
#